data_AF-A0A2P5DE69-F1
#
_entry.id   AF-A0A2P5DE69-F1
#
_cell.length_a   1.000
_cell.length_b   1.000
_cell.length_c   1.000
_cell.angle_alpha   90.00
_cell.angle_beta   90.00
_cell.angle_gamma   90.00
#
_symmetry.space_group_name_H-M   'P 1'
#
loop_
_entity.id
_entity.type
_entity.pdbx_description
1 polymer ?
#
loop_
_entity_poly.entity_id
_entity_poly.type
_entity_poly.pdbx_seq_one_letter_code
_entity_poly.pdbx_strand_id
1 'polypeptide(L)' 'MENELAHHISSLIKVYRDGRVERLTGTSTVPSSLDPKTGVHSNDVVISPE' A
#
# COMPACT_ATOMS: atom_id res chain seq x y z
N MET A 1 13.52 -15.52 -17.83
CA MET A 1 13.87 -14.63 -16.71
C MET A 1 12.74 -13.68 -16.32
N GLU A 2 11.87 -13.23 -17.25
CA GLU A 2 10.76 -12.29 -16.97
C GLU A 2 9.72 -12.71 -15.90
N ASN A 3 9.70 -13.97 -15.47
CA ASN A 3 8.75 -14.48 -14.48
C ASN A 3 9.43 -15.07 -13.22
N GLU A 4 10.72 -14.82 -13.03
CA GLU A 4 11.39 -15.25 -11.79
C GLU A 4 11.00 -14.31 -10.64
N LEU A 5 10.46 -14.90 -9.56
CA LEU A 5 10.08 -14.17 -8.37
C LEU A 5 11.29 -13.98 -7.44
N ALA A 6 11.55 -12.73 -7.07
CA ALA A 6 12.48 -12.39 -6.00
C ALA A 6 11.83 -12.60 -4.63
N HIS A 7 10.57 -12.18 -4.49
CA HIS A 7 9.77 -12.37 -3.28
C HIS A 7 8.32 -12.73 -3.63
N HIS A 8 7.75 -13.67 -2.88
CA HIS A 8 6.36 -14.06 -3.01
C HIS A 8 5.74 -14.20 -1.63
N ILE A 9 4.81 -13.31 -1.31
CA ILE A 9 3.99 -13.41 -0.10
C ILE A 9 2.58 -13.70 -0.56
N SER A 10 2.15 -14.95 -0.34
CA SER A 10 0.89 -15.47 -0.86
C SER A 10 -0.28 -14.52 -0.60
N SER A 11 -1.07 -14.28 -1.64
CA SER A 11 -2.26 -13.41 -1.63
C SER A 11 -2.01 -11.91 -1.37
N LEU A 12 -0.79 -11.50 -1.05
CA LEU A 12 -0.46 -10.11 -0.74
C LEU A 12 0.29 -9.43 -1.89
N ILE A 13 1.47 -9.94 -2.24
CA ILE A 13 2.40 -9.28 -3.16
C ILE A 13 3.30 -10.28 -3.88
N LYS A 14 3.63 -9.97 -5.13
CA LYS A 14 4.70 -10.60 -5.90
C LYS A 14 5.70 -9.55 -6.35
N VAL A 15 6.98 -9.82 -6.13
CA VAL A 15 8.09 -8.99 -6.58
C VAL A 15 8.94 -9.83 -7.52
N TYR A 16 9.08 -9.36 -8.76
CA TYR A 16 9.84 -10.03 -9.81
C TYR A 16 11.29 -9.53 -9.81
N ARG A 17 12.22 -10.36 -10.28
CA ARG A 17 13.66 -10.02 -10.37
C ARG A 17 13.96 -8.84 -11.30
N ASP A 18 13.09 -8.60 -12.28
CA ASP A 18 13.17 -7.45 -13.21
C ASP A 18 12.68 -6.13 -12.59
N GLY A 19 12.23 -6.14 -11.33
CA GLY A 19 11.73 -4.99 -10.60
C GLY A 19 10.21 -4.78 -10.68
N ARG A 20 9.49 -5.58 -11.46
CA ARG A 20 8.02 -5.51 -11.50
C ARG A 20 7.41 -5.93 -10.17
N VAL A 21 6.38 -5.20 -9.74
CA VAL A 21 5.63 -5.48 -8.50
C VAL A 21 4.15 -5.65 -8.81
N GLU A 22 3.57 -6.77 -8.40
CA GLU A 22 2.13 -6.99 -8.40
C GLU A 22 1.59 -6.91 -6.97
N ARG A 23 0.79 -5.87 -6.68
CA ARG A 23 0.03 -5.74 -5.43
C ARG A 23 -1.33 -6.40 -5.61
N LEU A 24 -1.56 -7.53 -4.93
CA LEU A 24 -2.75 -8.36 -5.16
C LEU A 24 -3.94 -7.98 -4.26
N THR A 25 -3.68 -7.33 -3.13
CA THR A 25 -4.70 -6.87 -2.17
C THR A 25 -4.29 -5.57 -1.47
N GLY A 26 -5.19 -5.00 -0.66
CA GLY A 26 -4.91 -3.81 0.16
C GLY A 26 -4.85 -2.50 -0.64
N THR A 27 -5.59 -2.40 -1.74
CA THR A 27 -5.72 -1.16 -2.54
C THR A 27 -6.92 -0.31 -2.14
N SER A 28 -7.83 -0.84 -1.32
CA SER A 28 -8.92 -0.07 -0.74
C SER A 28 -8.37 0.99 0.21
N THR A 29 -8.95 2.19 0.17
CA THR A 29 -8.56 3.34 1.00
C THR A 29 -9.78 3.92 1.69
N VAL A 30 -9.56 4.63 2.80
CA VAL A 30 -10.56 5.44 3.48
C VAL A 30 -10.02 6.87 3.59
N PRO A 31 -10.86 7.91 3.41
CA PRO A 31 -10.40 9.29 3.54
C PRO A 31 -10.08 9.63 5.00
N SER A 32 -9.27 10.67 5.18
CA SER A 32 -9.12 11.37 6.45
C SER A 32 -10.48 11.74 7.05
N SER A 33 -10.68 11.52 8.35
CA SER A 33 -11.96 11.83 9.00
C SER A 33 -11.82 12.08 10.51
N LEU A 34 -12.88 12.63 11.10
CA LEU A 34 -13.11 12.68 12.54
C LEU A 34 -14.04 11.51 12.92
N ASP A 35 -13.57 10.60 13.76
CA ASP A 35 -14.42 9.58 14.36
C ASP A 35 -15.12 10.15 15.61
N PRO A 36 -16.44 10.43 15.59
CA PRO A 36 -17.16 11.02 16.72
C PRO A 36 -17.26 10.07 17.92
N LYS A 37 -17.07 8.76 17.73
CA LYS A 37 -17.14 7.77 18.81
C LYS A 37 -15.88 7.79 19.67
N THR A 38 -14.73 7.96 19.04
CA THR A 38 -13.42 7.91 19.72
C THR A 38 -12.78 9.29 19.88
N GLY A 39 -13.26 10.30 19.15
CA GLY A 39 -12.66 11.63 19.05
C GLY A 39 -11.37 11.66 18.22
N VAL A 40 -11.00 10.57 17.57
CA VAL A 40 -9.78 10.49 16.75
C VAL A 40 -9.97 11.27 15.45
N HIS A 41 -9.02 12.14 15.15
CA HIS A 41 -8.96 12.90 13.90
C HIS A 41 -7.74 12.49 13.10
N SER A 42 -7.93 12.14 11.82
CA SER A 42 -6.84 11.86 10.88
C SER A 42 -6.82 12.89 9.76
N ASN A 43 -5.64 13.19 9.22
CA ASN A 43 -5.46 14.05 8.05
C ASN A 43 -4.20 13.65 7.28
N ASP A 44 -4.25 13.79 5.95
CA ASP A 44 -3.10 13.57 5.08
C ASP A 44 -2.36 14.90 4.85
N VAL A 45 -1.04 14.92 5.01
CA VAL A 45 -0.19 16.12 4.84
C VAL A 45 1.08 15.75 4.08
N VAL A 46 1.44 16.57 3.08
CA VAL A 46 2.74 16.47 2.39
C VAL A 46 3.81 17.10 3.27
N ILE A 47 4.78 16.29 3.72
CA ILE A 47 5.86 16.74 4.60
C ILE A 47 7.05 17.29 3.79
N SER A 48 7.35 16.65 2.66
CA SER A 48 8.46 16.99 1.77
C SER A 48 7.90 17.02 0.34
N PRO A 49 7.80 18.21 -0.29
CA PRO A 49 7.19 18.37 -1.60
C PRO A 49 8.20 18.28 -2.76
N GLU A 50 9.48 18.06 -2.47
CA GLU A 50 10.57 17.96 -3.47
C GLU A 50 10.50 16.73 -4.40
#